data_AF-A0A832FRF9-F1
#
_entry.id   AF-A0A832FRF9-F1
#
_cell.length_a   1.000
_cell.length_b   1.000
_cell.length_c   1.000
_cell.angle_alpha   90.00
_cell.angle_beta   90.00
_cell.angle_gamma   90.00
#
_symmetry.space_group_name_H-M   'P 1'
#
loop_
_entity.id
_entity.type
_entity.pdbx_description
1 polymer ?
#
loop_
_entity_poly.entity_id
_entity_poly.type
_entity_poly.pdbx_seq_one_letter_code
_entity_poly.pdbx_strand_id
1 'polypeptide(L)'
;MKKRLPAEWEKQDGVLIAWPDIHTDWAYILNEVEECYLNIAKSIAEYEKLVVVSLKTEDLKRKFNEKKINLNNVLFFEFNYNDTWAR
;
A
#
# COMPACT_ATOMS: atom_id res chain seq x y z
N MET A 1 19.21 -25.81 1.06
CA MET A 1 19.31 -24.47 0.44
C MET A 1 20.09 -23.56 1.38
N LYS A 2 21.08 -22.79 0.89
CA LYS A 2 21.82 -21.82 1.72
C LYS A 2 20.94 -20.59 1.93
N LYS A 3 20.75 -20.14 3.17
CA LYS A 3 19.96 -18.93 3.47
C LYS A 3 20.65 -17.70 2.86
N ARG A 4 19.88 -16.87 2.16
CA ARG A 4 20.30 -15.58 1.63
C ARG A 4 19.15 -14.59 1.77
N LEU A 5 19.48 -13.31 1.95
CA LEU A 5 18.54 -12.21 1.78
C LEU A 5 18.72 -11.71 0.33
N PRO A 6 17.71 -11.84 -0.54
CA PRO A 6 17.78 -11.27 -1.87
C PRO A 6 18.00 -9.77 -1.83
N ALA A 7 18.75 -9.24 -2.78
CA ALA A 7 18.89 -7.81 -2.95
C ALA A 7 17.58 -7.19 -3.47
N GLU A 8 17.36 -5.91 -3.17
CA GLU A 8 16.11 -5.22 -3.52
C GLU A 8 15.89 -5.11 -5.04
N TRP A 9 16.94 -5.12 -5.85
CA TRP A 9 16.84 -5.09 -7.32
C TRP A 9 16.61 -6.47 -7.97
N GLU A 10 16.62 -7.56 -7.19
CA GLU A 10 16.23 -8.87 -7.72
C GLU A 10 14.72 -8.89 -8.02
N LYS A 11 14.28 -9.83 -8.86
CA LYS A 11 12.86 -9.97 -9.19
C LYS A 11 12.02 -10.18 -7.92
N GLN A 12 11.01 -9.34 -7.74
CA GLN A 12 10.07 -9.37 -6.62
C GLN A 12 8.71 -9.91 -7.08
N ASP A 13 7.93 -10.43 -6.14
CA ASP A 13 6.55 -10.85 -6.39
C ASP A 13 5.53 -9.71 -6.14
N GLY A 14 5.93 -8.68 -5.38
CA GLY A 14 5.11 -7.51 -5.08
C GLY A 14 5.65 -6.68 -3.91
N VAL A 15 5.01 -5.53 -3.68
CA VAL A 15 5.31 -4.58 -2.59
C VAL A 15 4.18 -4.57 -1.57
N LEU A 16 4.53 -4.50 -0.28
CA LEU A 16 3.60 -4.34 0.84
C LEU A 16 3.59 -2.88 1.34
N ILE A 17 2.41 -2.28 1.48
CA ILE A 17 2.22 -0.98 2.15
C ILE A 17 1.15 -1.08 3.24
N ALA A 18 1.36 -0.36 4.34
CA ALA A 18 0.36 -0.12 5.37
C ALA A 18 -0.27 1.27 5.15
N TRP A 19 -1.60 1.34 5.10
CA TRP A 19 -2.32 2.53 4.67
C TRP A 19 -2.37 3.60 5.79
N PRO A 20 -2.20 4.90 5.49
CA PRO A 20 -2.41 5.97 6.47
C PRO A 20 -3.89 6.06 6.89
N ASP A 21 -4.14 6.33 8.17
CA ASP A 21 -5.48 6.38 8.74
C ASP A 21 -5.59 7.52 9.77
N ILE A 22 -6.80 7.88 10.18
CA ILE A 22 -7.03 8.86 11.25
C ILE A 22 -6.48 8.39 12.61
N HIS A 23 -6.28 7.09 12.78
CA HIS A 23 -5.70 6.50 13.99
C HIS A 23 -4.17 6.43 13.98
N THR A 24 -3.49 6.81 12.89
CA THR A 24 -2.03 6.87 12.81
C THR A 24 -1.53 8.31 13.03
N ASP A 25 -0.21 8.48 13.10
CA ASP A 25 0.43 9.80 13.31
C ASP A 25 0.10 10.84 12.22
N TRP A 26 -0.48 10.42 11.10
CA TRP A 26 -0.81 11.27 9.97
C TRP A 26 -2.15 12.02 10.08
N ALA A 27 -2.91 11.81 11.16
CA ALA A 27 -4.27 12.33 11.34
C ALA A 27 -4.44 13.82 10.98
N TYR A 28 -3.47 14.67 11.31
CA TYR A 28 -3.53 16.12 11.09
C TYR A 28 -3.26 16.57 9.65
N ILE A 29 -2.69 15.70 8.81
CA ILE A 29 -2.38 15.91 7.38
C ILE A 29 -2.87 14.75 6.51
N LEU A 30 -3.90 14.04 6.97
CA LEU A 30 -4.31 12.75 6.39
C LEU A 30 -4.57 12.83 4.88
N ASN A 31 -5.23 13.89 4.42
CA ASN A 31 -5.52 14.07 2.98
C ASN A 31 -4.23 14.18 2.13
N GLU A 32 -3.21 14.86 2.62
CA GLU A 32 -1.94 15.04 1.89
C GLU A 32 -1.18 13.71 1.81
N VAL A 33 -1.13 12.99 2.92
CA VAL A 33 -0.46 11.69 3.01
C VAL A 33 -1.21 10.63 2.20
N GLU A 34 -2.54 10.59 2.25
CA GLU A 34 -3.33 9.69 1.41
C GLU A 34 -3.10 9.95 -0.09
N GLU A 35 -3.04 11.21 -0.52
CA GLU A 35 -2.70 11.54 -1.91
C GLU A 35 -1.29 11.06 -2.29
N CYS A 36 -0.31 11.19 -1.39
CA CYS A 36 1.02 10.63 -1.57
C CYS A 36 0.97 9.10 -1.74
N TYR A 37 0.26 8.40 -0.85
CA TYR A 37 0.12 6.95 -0.89
C TYR A 37 -0.65 6.46 -2.12
N LEU A 38 -1.65 7.21 -2.61
CA LEU A 38 -2.34 6.90 -3.86
C LEU A 38 -1.40 6.97 -5.06
N ASN A 39 -0.48 7.94 -5.09
CA ASN A 39 0.53 8.04 -6.15
C ASN A 39 1.53 6.88 -6.09
N ILE A 40 2.02 6.52 -4.89
CA ILE A 40 2.89 5.36 -4.68
C ILE A 40 2.18 4.06 -5.14
N ALA A 41 0.94 3.86 -4.68
CA ALA A 41 0.14 2.69 -5.02
C ALA A 41 -0.08 2.57 -6.53
N LYS A 42 -0.35 3.69 -7.20
CA LYS A 42 -0.50 3.73 -8.65
C LYS A 42 0.77 3.28 -9.36
N SER A 43 1.92 3.85 -8.99
CA SER A 43 3.20 3.49 -9.60
C SER A 43 3.54 2.02 -9.38
N ILE A 44 3.34 1.47 -8.18
CA ILE A 44 3.62 0.04 -7.93
C ILE A 44 2.70 -0.85 -8.77
N ALA A 45 1.39 -0.59 -8.75
CA ALA A 45 0.40 -1.44 -9.42
C ALA A 45 0.52 -1.45 -10.96
N GLU A 46 1.24 -0.49 -11.55
CA GLU A 46 1.61 -0.49 -12.97
C GLU A 46 2.62 -1.58 -13.31
N TYR A 47 3.51 -1.96 -12.39
CA TYR A 47 4.63 -2.89 -12.66
C TYR A 47 4.50 -4.24 -11.96
N GLU A 48 3.94 -4.29 -10.75
CA GLU A 48 3.91 -5.51 -9.93
C GLU A 48 2.69 -5.58 -9.01
N LYS A 49 2.58 -6.65 -8.21
CA LYS A 49 1.50 -6.76 -7.24
C LYS A 49 1.72 -5.79 -6.08
N LEU A 50 0.66 -5.11 -5.69
CA LEU A 50 0.59 -4.27 -4.51
C LEU A 50 -0.28 -4.95 -3.46
N VAL A 51 0.29 -5.19 -2.28
CA VAL A 51 -0.44 -5.62 -1.09
C VAL A 51 -0.69 -4.40 -0.22
N VAL A 52 -1.96 -4.07 0.01
CA VAL A 52 -2.36 -2.94 0.85
C VAL A 52 -3.02 -3.46 2.11
N VAL A 53 -2.41 -3.18 3.25
CA VAL A 53 -2.99 -3.44 4.57
C VAL A 53 -3.65 -2.15 5.06
N SER A 54 -4.93 -2.24 5.46
CA SER A 54 -5.71 -1.12 5.97
C SER A 54 -6.55 -1.53 7.18
N LEU A 55 -6.91 -0.60 8.07
CA LEU A 55 -7.90 -0.86 9.11
C LEU A 55 -9.30 -1.13 8.51
N LYS A 56 -9.59 -0.51 7.37
CA LYS A 56 -10.85 -0.70 6.61
C LYS A 56 -10.61 -0.50 5.11
N THR A 57 -11.11 -1.39 4.27
CA THR A 57 -10.79 -1.41 2.82
C THR A 57 -11.90 -0.87 1.92
N GLU A 58 -13.11 -0.66 2.43
CA GLU A 58 -14.26 -0.33 1.60
C GLU A 58 -14.13 1.05 0.91
N ASP A 59 -13.78 2.10 1.65
CA ASP A 59 -13.53 3.43 1.10
C ASP A 59 -12.27 3.48 0.22
N LEU A 60 -11.31 2.61 0.51
CA LEU A 60 -10.03 2.58 -0.18
C LEU A 60 -10.17 2.08 -1.62
N LYS A 61 -10.96 1.03 -1.84
CA LYS A 61 -11.25 0.50 -3.18
C LYS A 61 -11.87 1.56 -4.09
N ARG A 62 -12.77 2.39 -3.54
CA ARG A 62 -13.36 3.53 -4.27
C ARG A 62 -12.30 4.55 -4.68
N LYS A 63 -11.46 5.00 -3.73
CA LYS A 63 -10.36 5.95 -4.03
C LYS A 63 -9.39 5.40 -5.09
N PHE A 64 -9.05 4.11 -5.01
CA PHE A 64 -8.17 3.47 -6.00
C PHE A 64 -8.80 3.45 -7.40
N ASN A 65 -10.10 3.16 -7.49
CA ASN A 65 -10.83 3.20 -8.76
C ASN A 65 -10.89 4.62 -9.33
N GLU A 66 -11.16 5.64 -8.50
CA GLU A 66 -11.19 7.05 -8.89
C GLU A 66 -9.83 7.52 -9.44
N LYS A 67 -8.72 7.08 -8.85
CA LYS A 67 -7.34 7.38 -9.30
C LYS A 67 -6.87 6.51 -10.48
N LYS A 68 -7.72 5.61 -10.98
CA LYS A 68 -7.44 4.67 -12.07
C LYS A 68 -6.22 3.79 -11.78
N ILE A 69 -6.09 3.33 -10.54
CA ILE A 69 -5.06 2.35 -10.15
C ILE A 69 -5.44 0.98 -10.73
N ASN A 70 -4.46 0.23 -11.24
CA ASN A 70 -4.69 -1.10 -11.81
C ASN A 70 -5.10 -2.12 -10.74
N LEU A 71 -6.40 -2.23 -10.46
CA LEU A 71 -6.93 -3.11 -9.42
C LEU A 71 -6.63 -4.59 -9.64
N ASN A 72 -6.34 -5.04 -10.87
CA ASN A 72 -5.92 -6.43 -11.12
C ASN A 72 -4.59 -6.76 -10.43
N ASN A 73 -3.80 -5.74 -10.10
CA ASN A 73 -2.54 -5.86 -9.40
C ASN A 73 -2.63 -5.50 -7.91
N VAL A 74 -3.82 -5.23 -7.36
CA VAL A 74 -3.96 -4.84 -5.95
C VAL A 74 -4.65 -5.92 -5.12
N LEU A 75 -4.05 -6.25 -3.98
CA LEU A 75 -4.61 -7.13 -2.97
C LEU A 75 -4.87 -6.30 -1.70
N PHE A 76 -6.11 -6.29 -1.23
CA PHE A 76 -6.50 -5.56 -0.02
C PHE A 76 -6.65 -6.51 1.16
N PHE A 77 -6.06 -6.16 2.30
CA PHE A 77 -6.20 -6.89 3.56
C PHE A 77 -6.61 -5.95 4.68
N GLU A 78 -7.61 -6.37 5.45
CA GLU A 78 -8.00 -5.70 6.69
C GLU A 78 -7.23 -6.30 7.86
N PHE A 79 -6.41 -5.49 8.53
CA PHE A 79 -5.60 -5.92 9.66
C PHE A 79 -5.31 -4.76 10.60
N ASN A 80 -5.16 -5.03 11.89
CA ASN A 80 -4.82 -4.01 12.89
C ASN A 80 -3.31 -3.73 12.88
N TYR A 81 -2.95 -2.46 12.75
CA TYR A 81 -1.59 -1.95 12.89
C TYR A 81 -1.65 -0.56 13.53
N ASN A 82 -0.50 -0.07 13.99
CA ASN A 82 -0.38 1.21 14.69
C ASN A 82 0.33 2.29 13.87
N ASP A 83 1.02 1.95 12.79
CA ASP A 83 1.73 2.91 11.95
C ASP A 83 1.92 2.42 10.50
N THR A 84 2.32 3.31 9.60
CA THR A 84 2.45 3.07 8.15
C THR A 84 3.82 2.55 7.71
N TRP A 85 4.77 2.37 8.64
CA TRP A 85 6.12 1.88 8.37
C TRP A 85 6.15 0.36 8.21
N ALA A 86 5.92 -0.12 6.98
CA ALA A 86 6.01 -1.55 6.64
C ALA A 86 7.44 -2.10 6.58
N ARG A 87 8.46 -1.22 6.71
CA ARG A 87 9.88 -1.54 6.63
C ARG A 87 10.51 -1.64 8.01
#